data_AF-A0A373WRP1-F1
#
_entry.id   AF-A0A373WRP1-F1
#
_cell.length_a   1.000
_cell.length_b   1.000
_cell.length_c   1.000
_cell.angle_alpha   90.00
_cell.angle_beta   90.00
_cell.angle_gamma   90.00
#
_symmetry.space_group_name_H-M   'P 1'
#
loop_
_entity.id
_entity.type
_entity.pdbx_description
1 polymer ?
#
loop_
_entity_poly.entity_id
_entity_poly.type
_entity_poly.pdbx_seq_one_letter_code
_entity_poly.pdbx_strand_id
1 'polypeptide(L)'
;MYEFTPVGWLKHCVFHPVEGFEDLRWKKQGSIKISMIIVLFLFIAMVVDRQLTGFQFNDSYVKVFNVVPLIVQSVVYFFTWVLGNWAICTLLDGEGTLKKICIYSAYSLVPYIVCTFIAVIFSNVLVQDESIWITAIQYLGIGWSVILMVQAMRAVHQYSFGKTLASIIGTIFAMLLILFLAILLLSLFQQVYVFGYSVYTEIMYRIRG
;
A
#
# COMPACT_ATOMS: atom_id res chain seq x y z
N MET A 1 13.08 28.25 -13.33
CA MET A 1 11.93 27.46 -12.85
C MET A 1 12.02 26.07 -13.45
N TYR A 2 12.19 25.01 -12.65
CA TYR A 2 12.16 23.65 -13.20
C TYR A 2 10.71 23.23 -13.51
N GLU A 3 10.38 23.08 -14.79
CA GLU A 3 9.18 22.36 -15.25
C GLU A 3 9.54 20.88 -15.41
N PHE A 4 9.32 20.10 -14.35
CA PHE A 4 9.51 18.66 -14.44
C PHE A 4 8.31 17.97 -15.09
N THR A 5 8.58 16.97 -15.91
CA THR A 5 7.56 15.99 -16.30
C THR A 5 7.04 15.26 -15.06
N PRO A 6 5.84 14.66 -15.10
CA PRO A 6 5.28 13.94 -13.96
C PRO A 6 6.19 12.83 -13.36
N VAL A 7 7.06 12.24 -14.19
CA VAL A 7 8.09 11.27 -13.76
C VAL A 7 9.30 11.97 -13.12
N GLY A 8 9.66 13.15 -13.61
CA GLY A 8 10.69 14.00 -12.99
C GLY A 8 10.33 14.40 -11.56
N TRP A 9 9.05 14.68 -11.32
CA TRP A 9 8.52 14.92 -9.97
C TRP A 9 8.70 13.73 -9.04
N LEU A 10 8.45 12.53 -9.53
CA LEU A 10 8.64 11.31 -8.76
C LEU A 10 10.10 11.15 -8.34
N LYS A 11 11.04 11.33 -9.28
CA LYS A 11 12.48 11.26 -8.99
C LYS A 11 12.88 12.31 -7.94
N HIS A 12 12.42 13.54 -8.08
CA HIS A 12 12.72 14.61 -7.12
C HIS A 12 12.22 14.25 -5.71
N CYS A 13 10.99 13.75 -5.58
CA CYS A 13 10.44 13.31 -4.30
C CYS A 13 11.26 12.16 -3.67
N VAL A 14 11.72 11.20 -4.49
CA VAL A 14 12.48 10.04 -3.99
C VAL A 14 13.87 10.42 -3.49
N PHE A 15 14.58 11.34 -4.16
CA PHE A 15 15.95 11.68 -3.79
C PHE A 15 16.07 12.89 -2.84
N HIS A 16 15.11 13.81 -2.88
CA HIS A 16 15.07 14.99 -2.01
C HIS A 16 13.70 15.04 -1.33
N PRO A 17 13.48 14.26 -0.26
CA PRO A 17 12.13 14.02 0.27
C PRO A 17 11.49 15.25 0.91
N VAL A 18 12.27 16.09 1.59
CA VAL A 18 11.76 17.30 2.25
C VAL A 18 11.30 18.31 1.19
N GLU A 19 12.22 18.69 0.29
CA GLU A 19 11.97 19.69 -0.75
C GLU A 19 11.00 19.16 -1.81
N GLY A 20 11.12 17.89 -2.20
CA GLY A 20 10.35 17.30 -3.27
C GLY A 20 8.86 17.20 -2.97
N PHE A 21 8.47 16.78 -1.77
CA PHE A 21 7.06 16.75 -1.39
C PHE A 21 6.50 18.16 -1.12
N GLU A 22 7.30 19.08 -0.60
CA GLU A 22 6.88 20.48 -0.44
C GLU A 22 6.68 21.15 -1.81
N ASP A 23 7.61 21.00 -2.75
CA ASP A 23 7.51 21.52 -4.12
C ASP A 23 6.32 20.93 -4.88
N LEU A 24 6.06 19.63 -4.72
CA LEU A 24 4.92 18.95 -5.30
C LEU A 24 3.59 19.54 -4.79
N ARG A 25 3.56 20.01 -3.53
CA ARG A 25 2.40 20.66 -2.92
C ARG A 25 2.17 22.04 -3.50
N TRP A 26 3.23 22.86 -3.57
CA TRP A 26 3.15 24.23 -4.09
C TRP A 26 2.74 24.24 -5.56
N LYS A 27 3.32 23.36 -6.39
CA LYS A 27 3.03 23.33 -7.83
C LYS A 27 1.80 22.51 -8.22
N LYS A 28 1.23 21.73 -7.29
CA LYS A 28 0.02 20.90 -7.50
C LYS A 28 0.13 19.92 -8.69
N GLN A 29 1.34 19.48 -9.03
CA GLN A 29 1.63 18.64 -10.22
C GLN A 29 1.50 17.12 -9.96
N GLY A 30 0.89 16.72 -8.85
CA GLY A 30 0.67 15.31 -8.54
C GLY A 30 -0.29 14.62 -9.52
N SER A 31 0.14 13.52 -10.13
CA SER A 31 -0.66 12.77 -11.12
C SER A 31 -1.28 11.50 -10.50
N ILE A 32 -2.61 11.47 -10.46
CA ILE A 32 -3.36 10.28 -10.00
C ILE A 32 -3.11 9.08 -10.90
N LYS A 33 -2.92 9.29 -12.21
CA LYS A 33 -2.65 8.21 -13.18
C LYS A 33 -1.35 7.49 -12.83
N ILE A 34 -0.29 8.25 -12.51
CA ILE A 34 1.00 7.68 -12.11
C ILE A 34 0.88 6.96 -10.78
N SER A 35 0.11 7.52 -9.85
CA SER A 35 -0.11 6.91 -8.53
C SER A 35 -0.77 5.54 -8.65
N MET A 36 -1.79 5.40 -9.50
CA MET A 36 -2.42 4.10 -9.77
C MET A 36 -1.47 3.12 -10.45
N ILE A 37 -0.62 3.60 -11.38
CA ILE A 37 0.42 2.77 -12.00
C ILE A 37 1.41 2.28 -10.94
N ILE A 38 1.83 3.13 -10.00
CA ILE A 38 2.74 2.73 -8.92
C ILE A 38 2.10 1.67 -8.02
N VAL A 39 0.81 1.80 -7.67
CA VAL A 39 0.08 0.77 -6.90
C VAL A 39 -0.03 -0.54 -7.68
N LEU A 40 -0.20 -0.48 -9.01
CA LEU A 40 -0.15 -1.68 -9.85
C LEU A 40 1.24 -2.31 -9.83
N PHE A 41 2.31 -1.51 -9.90
CA PHE A 41 3.69 -2.01 -9.77
C PHE A 41 3.99 -2.57 -8.39
N LEU A 42 3.36 -2.05 -7.32
CA LEU A 42 3.43 -2.64 -5.99
C LEU A 42 2.88 -4.06 -5.98
N PHE A 43 1.69 -4.26 -6.58
CA PHE A 43 1.13 -5.60 -6.72
C PHE A 43 2.04 -6.52 -7.54
N ILE A 44 2.55 -6.04 -8.69
CA ILE A 44 3.46 -6.83 -9.53
C ILE A 44 4.74 -7.18 -8.77
N ALA A 45 5.33 -6.23 -8.03
CA ALA A 45 6.53 -6.47 -7.23
C ALA A 45 6.29 -7.55 -6.17
N MET A 46 5.14 -7.53 -5.49
CA MET A 46 4.79 -8.58 -4.52
C MET A 46 4.58 -9.96 -5.19
N VAL A 47 3.98 -9.99 -6.38
CA VAL A 47 3.83 -11.25 -7.15
C VAL A 47 5.20 -11.79 -7.57
N VAL A 48 6.07 -10.91 -8.07
CA VAL A 48 7.43 -11.25 -8.50
C VAL A 48 8.28 -11.72 -7.32
N ASP A 49 8.21 -11.05 -6.18
CA ASP A 49 8.88 -11.46 -4.93
C ASP A 49 8.43 -12.85 -4.49
N ARG A 50 7.12 -13.15 -4.56
CA ARG A 50 6.63 -14.46 -4.14
C ARG A 50 6.96 -15.60 -5.12
N GLN A 51 6.91 -15.32 -6.43
CA GLN A 51 7.00 -16.35 -7.47
C GLN A 51 8.38 -16.51 -8.09
N LEU A 52 9.16 -15.43 -8.16
CA LEU A 52 10.43 -15.39 -8.89
C LEU A 52 11.64 -15.25 -7.96
N THR A 53 11.45 -15.18 -6.64
CA THR A 53 12.57 -15.31 -5.70
C THR A 53 13.23 -16.68 -5.88
N GLY A 54 14.56 -16.68 -5.96
CA GLY A 54 15.34 -17.87 -6.23
C GLY A 54 15.05 -18.98 -5.23
N PHE A 55 15.03 -20.23 -5.70
CA PHE A 55 14.63 -21.40 -4.90
C PHE A 55 15.39 -21.52 -3.57
N GLN A 56 16.66 -21.12 -3.58
CA GLN A 56 17.51 -21.10 -2.39
C GLN A 56 17.02 -20.14 -1.30
N PHE A 57 16.31 -19.05 -1.64
CA PHE A 57 15.85 -18.04 -0.69
C PHE A 57 14.33 -18.02 -0.52
N ASN A 58 13.62 -18.91 -1.22
CA ASN A 58 12.16 -18.93 -1.22
C ASN A 58 11.61 -19.83 -0.11
N ASP A 59 11.49 -19.28 1.11
CA ASP A 59 10.86 -19.96 2.24
C ASP A 59 9.33 -20.10 2.10
N SER A 60 8.74 -19.40 1.11
CA SER A 60 7.30 -19.30 0.90
C SER A 60 6.78 -20.21 -0.23
N TYR A 61 7.53 -21.24 -0.62
CA TYR A 61 7.10 -22.15 -1.68
C TYR A 61 5.83 -22.91 -1.28
N VAL A 62 4.69 -22.45 -1.80
CA VAL A 62 3.40 -23.12 -1.68
C VAL A 62 3.05 -23.75 -3.03
N LYS A 63 2.72 -25.06 -3.02
CA LYS A 63 2.26 -25.80 -4.21
C LYS A 63 1.06 -25.16 -4.91
N VAL A 64 0.24 -24.41 -4.17
CA VAL A 64 -0.95 -23.72 -4.68
C VAL A 64 -0.76 -22.22 -4.50
N PHE A 65 -0.54 -21.52 -5.61
CA PHE A 65 -0.46 -20.07 -5.61
C PHE A 65 -1.85 -19.46 -5.39
N ASN A 66 -1.99 -18.64 -4.35
CA ASN A 66 -3.18 -17.84 -4.11
C ASN A 66 -2.86 -16.36 -4.31
N VAL A 67 -3.50 -15.75 -5.30
CA VAL A 67 -3.33 -14.32 -5.64
C VAL A 67 -4.11 -13.40 -4.70
N VAL A 68 -5.14 -13.91 -4.03
CA VAL A 68 -6.05 -13.09 -3.20
C VAL A 68 -5.31 -12.38 -2.06
N PRO A 69 -4.44 -13.05 -1.27
CA PRO A 69 -3.66 -12.36 -0.22
C PRO A 69 -2.77 -11.24 -0.77
N LEU A 70 -2.20 -11.43 -1.98
CA LEU A 70 -1.34 -10.41 -2.62
C LEU A 70 -2.14 -9.17 -3.02
N ILE A 71 -3.34 -9.35 -3.56
CA ILE A 71 -4.25 -8.24 -3.89
C ILE A 71 -4.66 -7.50 -2.62
N VAL A 72 -4.94 -8.22 -1.53
CA VAL A 72 -5.30 -7.61 -0.24
C VAL A 72 -4.13 -6.78 0.32
N GLN A 73 -2.92 -7.34 0.31
CA GLN A 73 -1.73 -6.67 0.85
C GLN A 73 -1.29 -5.45 0.03
N SER A 74 -1.46 -5.48 -1.30
CA SER A 74 -1.08 -4.34 -2.13
C SER A 74 -2.20 -3.32 -2.27
N VAL A 75 -3.37 -3.72 -2.80
CA VAL A 75 -4.44 -2.82 -3.21
C VAL A 75 -5.31 -2.45 -2.02
N VAL A 76 -5.84 -3.45 -1.30
CA VAL A 76 -6.80 -3.19 -0.22
C VAL A 76 -6.12 -2.41 0.90
N TYR A 77 -4.96 -2.84 1.38
CA TYR A 77 -4.25 -2.12 2.44
C TYR A 77 -3.85 -0.71 2.04
N PHE A 78 -3.44 -0.48 0.79
CA PHE A 78 -3.14 0.87 0.30
C PHE A 78 -4.38 1.78 0.31
N PHE A 79 -5.53 1.31 -0.17
CA PHE A 79 -6.75 2.12 -0.15
C PHE A 79 -7.30 2.30 1.26
N THR A 80 -7.22 1.28 2.12
CA THR A 80 -7.55 1.40 3.54
C THR A 80 -6.64 2.42 4.23
N TRP A 81 -5.34 2.44 3.90
CA TRP A 81 -4.42 3.48 4.37
C TRP A 81 -4.87 4.86 3.94
N VAL A 82 -5.16 5.08 2.66
CA VAL A 82 -5.61 6.39 2.15
C VAL A 82 -6.91 6.84 2.83
N LEU A 83 -7.87 5.94 3.03
CA LEU A 83 -9.14 6.24 3.69
C LEU A 83 -8.96 6.52 5.18
N GLY A 84 -8.21 5.67 5.89
CA GLY A 84 -7.90 5.84 7.31
C GLY A 84 -7.12 7.12 7.57
N ASN A 85 -6.17 7.44 6.71
CA ASN A 85 -5.37 8.65 6.82
C ASN A 85 -6.21 9.90 6.57
N TRP A 86 -7.12 9.85 5.60
CA TRP A 86 -8.10 10.93 5.39
C TRP A 86 -9.05 11.09 6.57
N ALA A 87 -9.56 10.01 7.16
CA ALA A 87 -10.38 10.08 8.37
C ALA A 87 -9.63 10.74 9.53
N ILE A 88 -8.38 10.36 9.77
CA ILE A 88 -7.53 10.98 10.80
C ILE A 88 -7.19 12.42 10.46
N CYS A 89 -7.02 12.75 9.19
CA CYS A 89 -6.83 14.12 8.73
C CYS A 89 -8.01 15.02 9.10
N THR A 90 -9.24 14.53 8.98
CA THR A 90 -10.43 15.29 9.40
C THR A 90 -10.51 15.49 10.91
N LEU A 91 -10.00 14.53 11.69
CA LEU A 91 -9.96 14.62 13.16
C LEU A 91 -8.85 15.56 13.67
N LEU A 92 -7.72 15.61 12.97
CA LEU A 92 -6.53 16.38 13.35
C LEU A 92 -6.42 17.69 12.56
N ASP A 93 -7.50 18.21 11.97
CA ASP A 93 -7.53 19.46 11.20
C ASP A 93 -6.39 19.57 10.16
N GLY A 94 -6.22 18.55 9.33
CA GLY A 94 -5.25 18.55 8.23
C GLY A 94 -5.85 19.01 6.90
N GLU A 95 -4.99 19.50 6.00
CA GLU A 95 -5.38 19.98 4.66
C GLU A 95 -5.38 18.87 3.57
N GLY A 96 -5.15 17.63 3.98
CA GLY A 96 -5.00 16.49 3.09
C GLY A 96 -6.33 16.06 2.48
N THR A 97 -6.43 16.10 1.15
CA THR A 97 -7.55 15.49 0.43
C THR A 97 -7.22 14.06 0.05
N LEU A 98 -8.23 13.18 -0.09
CA LEU A 98 -8.06 11.79 -0.52
C LEU A 98 -7.16 11.65 -1.76
N LYS A 99 -7.34 12.54 -2.74
CA LYS A 99 -6.52 12.58 -3.97
C LYS A 99 -5.04 12.85 -3.66
N LYS A 100 -4.73 13.84 -2.82
CA LYS A 100 -3.34 14.18 -2.45
C LYS A 100 -2.70 13.06 -1.64
N ILE A 101 -3.42 12.52 -0.65
CA ILE A 101 -2.95 11.42 0.19
C ILE A 101 -2.60 10.21 -0.67
N CYS A 102 -3.47 9.85 -1.61
CA CYS A 102 -3.23 8.77 -2.57
C CYS A 102 -1.94 9.00 -3.39
N ILE A 103 -1.78 10.19 -3.97
CA ILE A 103 -0.62 10.48 -4.81
C ILE A 103 0.69 10.42 -4.01
N TYR A 104 0.72 11.07 -2.86
CA TYR A 104 1.93 11.19 -2.07
C TYR A 104 2.31 9.86 -1.42
N SER A 105 1.31 9.09 -0.97
CA SER A 105 1.52 7.73 -0.45
C SER A 105 1.97 6.75 -1.53
N ALA A 106 1.50 6.89 -2.78
CA ALA A 106 1.99 6.05 -3.86
C ALA A 106 3.46 6.38 -4.17
N TYR A 107 3.83 7.66 -4.23
CA TYR A 107 5.17 8.09 -4.58
C TYR A 107 6.20 7.67 -3.52
N SER A 108 5.82 7.62 -2.25
CA SER A 108 6.68 7.15 -1.16
C SER A 108 6.95 5.63 -1.21
N LEU A 109 6.14 4.84 -1.91
CA LEU A 109 6.32 3.39 -2.04
C LEU A 109 7.30 2.98 -3.15
N VAL A 110 7.74 3.92 -3.99
CA VAL A 110 8.63 3.61 -5.12
C VAL A 110 9.96 2.97 -4.72
N PRO A 111 10.67 3.42 -3.67
CA PRO A 111 11.90 2.76 -3.25
C PRO A 111 11.70 1.31 -2.83
N TYR A 112 10.64 1.01 -2.09
CA TYR A 112 10.26 -0.35 -1.74
C TYR A 112 10.10 -1.20 -3.01
N ILE A 113 9.30 -0.75 -3.97
CA ILE A 113 9.05 -1.47 -5.24
C ILE A 113 10.36 -1.74 -5.99
N VAL A 114 11.20 -0.72 -6.15
CA VAL A 114 12.47 -0.85 -6.88
C VAL A 114 13.42 -1.80 -6.15
N CYS A 115 13.54 -1.68 -4.84
CA CYS A 115 14.41 -2.57 -4.05
C CYS A 115 13.90 -4.00 -4.06
N THR A 116 12.59 -4.24 -4.05
CA THR A 116 12.02 -5.58 -4.22
C THR A 116 12.44 -6.21 -5.55
N PHE A 117 12.33 -5.48 -6.67
CA PHE A 117 12.79 -6.03 -7.96
C PHE A 117 14.29 -6.35 -7.97
N ILE A 118 15.12 -5.47 -7.39
CA ILE A 118 16.56 -5.71 -7.29
C ILE A 118 16.83 -6.94 -6.41
N ALA A 119 16.19 -7.04 -5.24
CA ALA A 119 16.34 -8.16 -4.33
C ALA A 119 15.99 -9.50 -5.00
N VAL A 120 14.91 -9.55 -5.79
CA VAL A 120 14.51 -10.75 -6.54
C VAL A 120 15.56 -11.13 -7.58
N ILE A 121 16.09 -10.16 -8.33
CA ILE A 121 17.16 -10.43 -9.31
C ILE A 121 18.38 -11.03 -8.60
N PHE A 122 18.81 -10.44 -7.48
CA PHE A 122 19.95 -10.92 -6.70
C PHE A 122 19.70 -12.30 -6.09
N SER A 123 18.46 -12.61 -5.67
CA SER A 123 18.10 -13.93 -5.13
C SER A 123 18.29 -15.08 -6.13
N ASN A 124 18.33 -14.79 -7.43
CA ASN A 124 18.56 -15.80 -8.47
C ASN A 124 20.04 -15.93 -8.87
N VAL A 125 20.91 -15.03 -8.40
CA VAL A 125 22.33 -14.98 -8.76
C VAL A 125 23.22 -15.33 -7.58
N LEU A 126 22.86 -14.91 -6.37
CA LEU A 126 23.63 -15.10 -5.15
C LEU A 126 23.46 -16.51 -4.56
N VAL A 127 24.44 -16.90 -3.73
CA VAL A 127 24.41 -18.15 -2.94
C VAL A 127 23.81 -17.89 -1.56
N GLN A 128 23.20 -18.89 -0.91
CA GLN A 128 22.58 -18.73 0.42
C GLN A 128 23.45 -18.01 1.48
N ASP A 129 24.76 -18.27 1.50
CA ASP A 129 25.70 -17.62 2.43
C ASP A 129 25.77 -16.09 2.26
N GLU A 130 25.32 -15.57 1.12
CA GLU A 130 25.29 -14.16 0.76
C GLU A 130 23.90 -13.52 0.96
N SER A 131 22.97 -14.21 1.62
CA SER A 131 21.60 -13.74 1.93
C SER A 131 21.53 -12.34 2.51
N ILE A 132 22.56 -11.94 3.28
CA ILE A 132 22.67 -10.61 3.90
C ILE A 132 22.51 -9.47 2.89
N TRP A 133 22.97 -9.63 1.64
CA TRP A 133 22.84 -8.59 0.61
C TRP A 133 21.40 -8.38 0.17
N ILE A 134 20.64 -9.48 0.02
CA ILE A 134 19.21 -9.44 -0.34
C ILE A 134 18.43 -8.76 0.78
N THR A 135 18.67 -9.18 2.03
CA THR A 135 18.04 -8.62 3.21
C THR A 135 18.37 -7.13 3.39
N ALA A 136 19.63 -6.73 3.17
CA ALA A 136 20.04 -5.33 3.22
C ALA A 136 19.31 -4.46 2.18
N ILE A 137 19.16 -4.94 0.94
CA ILE A 137 18.43 -4.24 -0.11
C ILE A 137 16.95 -4.08 0.27
N GLN A 138 16.31 -5.13 0.77
CA GLN A 138 14.91 -5.07 1.22
C GLN A 138 14.73 -4.07 2.37
N TYR A 139 15.59 -4.10 3.39
CA TYR A 139 15.52 -3.14 4.50
C TYR A 139 15.81 -1.71 4.07
N LEU A 140 16.70 -1.50 3.10
CA LEU A 140 16.93 -0.18 2.52
C LEU A 140 15.66 0.34 1.83
N GLY A 141 15.00 -0.50 1.01
CA GLY A 141 13.75 -0.16 0.35
C GLY A 141 12.64 0.21 1.33
N ILE A 142 12.44 -0.61 2.36
CA ILE A 142 11.46 -0.34 3.43
C ILE A 142 11.81 0.93 4.18
N GLY A 143 13.06 1.06 4.65
CA GLY A 143 13.51 2.21 5.44
C GLY A 143 13.36 3.52 4.70
N TRP A 144 13.78 3.56 3.42
CA TRP A 144 13.65 4.77 2.60
C TRP A 144 12.18 5.10 2.30
N SER A 145 11.35 4.10 2.02
CA SER A 145 9.91 4.30 1.84
C SER A 145 9.21 4.82 3.10
N VAL A 146 9.61 4.37 4.29
CA VAL A 146 9.07 4.88 5.56
C VAL A 146 9.43 6.36 5.75
N ILE A 147 10.70 6.73 5.50
CA ILE A 147 11.14 8.13 5.56
C ILE A 147 10.33 8.97 4.57
N LEU A 148 10.17 8.52 3.32
CA LEU A 148 9.35 9.19 2.33
C LEU A 148 7.90 9.31 2.76
N MET A 149 7.32 8.28 3.38
CA MET A 149 5.93 8.31 3.83
C MET A 149 5.72 9.37 4.91
N VAL A 150 6.63 9.50 5.88
CA VAL A 150 6.57 10.53 6.91
C VAL A 150 6.65 11.93 6.28
N GLN A 151 7.58 12.14 5.36
CA GLN A 151 7.73 13.43 4.69
C GLN A 151 6.54 13.77 3.79
N ALA A 152 6.00 12.77 3.09
CA ALA A 152 4.78 12.87 2.30
C ALA A 152 3.60 13.32 3.15
N MET A 153 3.32 12.65 4.27
CA MET A 153 2.20 12.98 5.14
C MET A 153 2.37 14.37 5.77
N ARG A 154 3.59 14.70 6.22
CA ARG A 154 3.91 16.03 6.73
C ARG A 154 3.57 17.13 5.71
N ALA A 155 4.02 16.96 4.47
CA ALA A 155 3.79 17.92 3.40
C ALA A 155 2.30 18.03 3.05
N VAL A 156 1.60 16.89 2.87
CA VAL A 156 0.17 16.84 2.48
C VAL A 156 -0.73 17.53 3.49
N HIS A 157 -0.53 17.25 4.77
CA HIS A 157 -1.41 17.74 5.83
C HIS A 157 -0.95 19.07 6.44
N GLN A 158 0.24 19.54 6.09
CA GLN A 158 0.92 20.67 6.71
C GLN A 158 1.13 20.50 8.23
N TYR A 159 1.37 19.27 8.65
CA TYR A 159 1.60 18.97 10.06
C TYR A 159 3.04 19.30 10.48
N SER A 160 3.21 19.59 11.77
CA SER A 160 4.53 19.51 12.40
C SER A 160 4.99 18.05 12.42
N PHE A 161 6.29 17.81 12.61
CA PHE A 161 6.83 16.45 12.63
C PHE A 161 6.15 15.56 13.68
N GLY A 162 5.98 16.06 14.92
CA GLY A 162 5.31 15.32 16.00
C GLY A 162 3.84 15.02 15.69
N LYS A 163 3.11 15.99 15.12
CA LYS A 163 1.70 15.78 14.71
C LYS A 163 1.59 14.79 13.55
N THR A 164 2.58 14.74 12.66
CA THR A 164 2.65 13.75 11.57
C THR A 164 2.80 12.33 12.11
N LEU A 165 3.70 12.13 13.08
CA LEU A 165 3.89 10.81 13.68
C LEU A 165 2.62 10.34 14.42
N ALA A 166 1.98 11.23 15.18
CA ALA A 166 0.70 10.95 15.82
C ALA A 166 -0.40 10.62 14.79
N SER A 167 -0.44 11.32 13.65
CA SER A 167 -1.38 11.06 12.56
C SER A 167 -1.13 9.69 11.91
N ILE A 168 0.14 9.29 11.70
CA ILE A 168 0.49 7.97 11.16
C ILE A 168 0.06 6.86 12.12
N ILE A 169 0.34 7.01 13.41
CA ILE A 169 -0.10 6.05 14.44
C ILE A 169 -1.63 5.97 14.47
N GLY A 170 -2.32 7.11 14.48
CA GLY A 170 -3.77 7.17 14.40
C GLY A 170 -4.32 6.52 13.13
N THR A 171 -3.61 6.66 12.00
CA THR A 171 -3.98 6.03 10.72
C THR A 171 -3.94 4.51 10.84
N ILE A 172 -2.93 3.94 11.49
CA ILE A 172 -2.84 2.50 11.72
C ILE A 172 -4.03 2.02 12.56
N PHE A 173 -4.40 2.74 13.63
CA PHE A 173 -5.61 2.42 14.40
C PHE A 173 -6.89 2.53 13.57
N ALA A 174 -7.01 3.57 12.74
CA ALA A 174 -8.16 3.73 11.83
C ALA A 174 -8.22 2.58 10.81
N MET A 175 -7.10 2.14 10.26
CA MET A 175 -7.06 0.99 9.34
C MET A 175 -7.54 -0.29 10.02
N LEU A 176 -7.09 -0.56 11.25
CA LEU A 176 -7.55 -1.72 12.02
C LEU A 176 -9.06 -1.68 12.22
N LEU A 177 -9.60 -0.51 12.60
CA LEU A 177 -11.04 -0.32 12.79
C LEU A 177 -11.81 -0.53 11.46
N ILE A 178 -11.35 0.07 10.37
CA ILE A 178 -11.99 -0.06 9.04
C ILE A 178 -12.00 -1.52 8.60
N LEU A 179 -10.88 -2.24 8.69
CA LEU A 179 -10.79 -3.63 8.29
C LEU A 179 -11.65 -4.53 9.19
N PHE A 180 -11.65 -4.28 10.49
CA PHE A 180 -12.51 -4.99 11.43
C PHE A 180 -14.00 -4.81 11.09
N LEU A 181 -14.44 -3.57 10.87
CA LEU A 181 -15.81 -3.30 10.46
C LEU A 181 -16.16 -3.91 9.10
N ALA A 182 -15.23 -3.87 8.14
CA ALA A 182 -15.44 -4.48 6.83
C ALA A 182 -15.66 -5.99 6.94
N ILE A 183 -14.85 -6.69 7.74
CA ILE A 183 -15.02 -8.14 7.98
C ILE A 183 -16.36 -8.42 8.70
N LEU A 184 -16.73 -7.62 9.70
CA LEU A 184 -18.00 -7.76 10.41
C LEU A 184 -19.19 -7.60 9.45
N LEU A 185 -19.19 -6.56 8.63
CA LEU A 185 -20.24 -6.30 7.64
C LEU A 185 -20.32 -7.44 6.60
N LEU A 186 -19.19 -7.91 6.09
CA LEU A 186 -19.16 -9.04 5.16
C LEU A 186 -19.73 -10.32 5.80
N SER A 187 -19.40 -10.59 7.06
CA SER A 187 -19.97 -11.72 7.82
C SER A 187 -21.49 -11.61 7.96
N LEU A 188 -22.01 -10.41 8.27
CA LEU A 188 -23.46 -10.18 8.37
C LEU A 188 -24.16 -10.39 7.03
N PHE A 189 -23.62 -9.84 5.93
CA PHE A 189 -24.19 -10.07 4.60
C PHE A 189 -24.18 -11.55 4.20
N GLN A 190 -23.10 -12.27 4.52
CA GLN A 190 -23.02 -13.71 4.30
C GLN A 190 -24.10 -14.47 5.09
N GLN A 191 -24.32 -14.13 6.36
CA GLN A 191 -25.35 -14.75 7.19
C GLN A 191 -26.76 -14.49 6.62
N VAL A 192 -27.05 -13.25 6.22
CA VAL A 192 -28.33 -12.90 5.58
C VAL A 192 -28.53 -13.65 4.27
N TYR A 193 -27.49 -13.78 3.45
CA TYR A 193 -27.54 -14.55 2.21
C TYR A 193 -27.82 -16.04 2.47
N VAL A 194 -27.11 -16.66 3.42
CA VAL A 194 -27.30 -18.07 3.81
C VAL A 194 -28.71 -18.29 4.35
N PHE A 195 -29.23 -17.37 5.16
CA PHE A 195 -30.61 -17.42 5.65
C PHE A 195 -31.63 -17.32 4.51
N GLY A 196 -31.45 -16.38 3.58
CA GLY A 196 -32.32 -16.25 2.41
C GLY A 196 -32.30 -17.53 1.55
N TYR A 197 -31.11 -18.09 1.33
CA TYR A 197 -30.94 -19.34 0.60
C TYR A 197 -31.61 -20.52 1.31
N SER A 198 -31.46 -20.65 2.64
CA SER A 198 -32.11 -21.72 3.39
C SER A 198 -33.64 -21.64 3.31
N VAL A 199 -34.21 -20.44 3.49
CA VAL A 199 -35.66 -20.21 3.35
C VAL A 199 -36.15 -20.58 1.95
N TYR A 200 -35.43 -20.15 0.90
CA TYR A 200 -35.76 -20.50 -0.48
C TYR A 200 -35.77 -22.02 -0.70
N THR A 201 -34.73 -22.71 -0.23
CA THR A 201 -34.65 -24.17 -0.37
C THR A 201 -35.76 -24.90 0.38
N GLU A 202 -36.12 -24.47 1.60
CA GLU A 202 -37.22 -25.08 2.35
C GLU A 202 -38.57 -24.94 1.65
N ILE A 203 -38.87 -23.75 1.11
CA ILE A 203 -40.11 -23.52 0.36
C ILE A 203 -40.16 -24.44 -0.87
N MET A 204 -39.05 -24.55 -1.59
CA MET A 204 -38.98 -25.39 -2.79
C MET A 204 -39.14 -26.89 -2.49
N TYR A 205 -38.59 -27.37 -1.37
CA TYR A 205 -38.80 -28.74 -0.91
C TYR A 205 -40.26 -29.00 -0.52
N ARG A 206 -40.94 -28.04 0.11
CA ARG A 206 -42.36 -28.16 0.48
C ARG A 206 -43.34 -28.07 -0.69
N ILE A 207 -42.94 -27.46 -1.80
CA ILE A 207 -43.76 -27.39 -3.03
C ILE A 207 -43.57 -28.64 -3.90
N ARG A 208 -42.41 -29.29 -3.82
CA ARG A 208 -42.08 -30.49 -4.61
C ARG A 208 -42.41 -31.82 -3.92
N GLY A 209 -42.55 -31.83 -2.60
CA GLY A 209 -43.08 -32.96 -1.83
C GLY A 209 -44.58 -32.85 -1.64
#